data_AF-A0A832QTR3-F1
#
_entry.id   AF-A0A832QTR3-F1
#
_cell.length_a   1.000
_cell.length_b   1.000
_cell.length_c   1.000
_cell.angle_alpha   90.00
_cell.angle_beta   90.00
_cell.angle_gamma   90.00
#
_symmetry.space_group_name_H-M   'P 1'
#
loop_
_entity.id
_entity.type
_entity.pdbx_description
1 polymer ?
#
loop_
_entity_poly.entity_id
_entity_poly.type
_entity_poly.pdbx_seq_one_letter_code
_entity_poly.pdbx_strand_id
1 'polypeptide(L)'
;MSTILKIFAFPASIIIICLGISTILGGHITPGGGFQGGAIIAAGFIFCAIVYGFENTPFKFTHRFMATLESIGAIGYILLGLAGLLLSGYFLYNIGVDLYNLLPASIGSVFNYPDAVHAGIIPYLNILIGLKVLVGLSAVVITFLEFKGE
;
A
#
# COMPACT_ATOMS: atom_id res chain seq x y z
N MET A 1 9.88 -24.67 13.82
CA MET A 1 11.00 -23.78 13.45
C MET A 1 11.91 -23.54 14.64
N SER A 2 13.22 -23.39 14.42
CA SER A 2 14.23 -23.16 15.47
C SER A 2 14.00 -21.85 16.23
N THR A 3 14.33 -21.83 17.53
CA THR A 3 14.26 -20.64 18.39
C THR A 3 15.07 -19.47 17.84
N ILE A 4 16.24 -19.75 17.26
CA ILE A 4 17.10 -18.73 16.63
C ILE A 4 16.36 -18.03 15.50
N LEU A 5 15.65 -18.80 14.66
CA LEU A 5 14.92 -18.26 13.52
C LEU A 5 13.76 -17.36 13.98
N LYS A 6 13.05 -17.75 15.04
CA LYS A 6 11.98 -16.91 15.62
C LYS A 6 12.54 -15.56 16.10
N ILE A 7 13.61 -15.58 16.88
CA ILE A 7 14.25 -14.35 17.40
C ILE A 7 14.68 -13.42 16.25
N PHE A 8 15.22 -13.96 15.17
CA PHE A 8 15.64 -13.18 14.01
C PHE A 8 14.47 -12.66 13.16
N ALA A 9 13.44 -13.49 12.96
CA ALA A 9 12.41 -13.21 11.97
C ALA A 9 11.58 -11.96 12.30
N PHE A 10 11.26 -11.72 13.56
CA PHE A 10 10.43 -10.56 13.93
C PHE A 10 11.12 -9.21 13.67
N PRO A 11 12.35 -8.95 14.17
CA PRO A 11 13.09 -7.73 13.83
C PRO A 11 13.32 -7.55 12.33
N ALA A 12 13.70 -8.64 11.63
CA ALA A 12 13.91 -8.59 10.19
C ALA A 12 12.61 -8.23 9.43
N SER A 13 11.46 -8.79 9.85
CA SER A 13 10.15 -8.46 9.26
C SER A 13 9.81 -6.98 9.44
N ILE A 14 10.10 -6.40 10.60
CA ILE A 14 9.90 -4.95 10.84
C ILE A 14 10.73 -4.13 9.86
N ILE A 15 12.01 -4.47 9.68
CA ILE A 15 12.90 -3.76 8.74
C ILE A 15 12.37 -3.86 7.31
N ILE A 16 11.93 -5.05 6.89
CA ILE A 16 11.34 -5.28 5.56
C ILE A 16 10.07 -4.43 5.39
N ILE A 17 9.19 -4.40 6.38
CA ILE A 17 7.96 -3.59 6.35
C ILE A 17 8.30 -2.09 6.25
N CYS A 18 9.25 -1.60 7.05
CA CYS A 18 9.71 -0.21 6.97
C CYS A 18 10.28 0.14 5.59
N LEU A 19 11.04 -0.78 4.99
CA LEU A 19 11.53 -0.61 3.62
C LEU A 19 10.37 -0.48 2.63
N GLY A 20 9.37 -1.35 2.72
CA GLY A 20 8.19 -1.28 1.85
C GLY A 20 7.38 0.01 2.02
N ILE A 21 7.22 0.50 3.25
CA ILE A 21 6.59 1.81 3.54
C ILE A 21 7.40 2.93 2.87
N SER A 22 8.73 2.93 3.03
CA SER A 22 9.61 3.91 2.41
C SER A 22 9.51 3.87 0.88
N THR A 23 9.45 2.69 0.27
CA THR A 23 9.27 2.51 -1.18
C THR A 23 7.91 3.02 -1.69
N ILE A 24 6.84 2.88 -0.91
CA ILE A 24 5.52 3.44 -1.23
C ILE A 24 5.59 4.98 -1.21
N LEU A 25 6.07 5.54 -0.11
CA LEU A 25 6.09 6.99 0.11
C LEU A 25 7.04 7.69 -0.85
N GLY A 26 8.22 7.12 -1.09
CA GLY A 26 9.25 7.66 -1.98
C GLY A 26 9.05 7.36 -3.46
N GLY A 27 8.06 6.56 -3.85
CA GLY A 27 7.93 6.05 -5.22
C GLY A 27 7.64 7.08 -6.33
N HIS A 28 7.47 8.35 -5.96
CA HIS A 28 7.37 9.48 -6.89
C HIS A 28 8.71 10.23 -7.06
N ILE A 29 9.72 9.93 -6.22
CA ILE A 29 11.07 10.52 -6.22
C ILE A 29 12.11 9.48 -6.63
N THR A 30 11.99 8.25 -6.15
CA THR A 30 12.91 7.14 -6.40
C THR A 30 12.24 6.00 -7.15
N PRO A 31 13.00 5.09 -7.82
CA PRO A 31 12.45 3.86 -8.35
C PRO A 31 11.71 3.08 -7.26
N GLY A 32 10.42 2.84 -7.45
CA GLY A 32 9.54 2.43 -6.37
C GLY A 32 8.07 2.49 -6.75
N GLY A 33 7.22 2.65 -5.72
CA GLY A 33 5.79 2.89 -5.88
C GLY A 33 4.93 1.95 -5.05
N GLY A 34 3.61 2.09 -5.25
CA GLY A 34 2.60 1.36 -4.50
C GLY A 34 2.74 -0.16 -4.62
N PHE A 35 2.86 -0.69 -5.84
CA PHE A 35 2.91 -2.14 -6.04
C PHE A 35 4.14 -2.79 -5.40
N GLN A 36 5.33 -2.25 -5.69
CA GLN A 36 6.59 -2.81 -5.22
C GLN A 36 6.69 -2.73 -3.70
N GLY A 37 6.37 -1.57 -3.11
CA GLY A 37 6.40 -1.42 -1.66
C GLY A 37 5.31 -2.24 -0.96
N GLY A 38 4.10 -2.34 -1.54
CA GLY A 38 3.05 -3.24 -1.02
C GLY A 38 3.48 -4.70 -1.01
N ALA A 39 4.16 -5.16 -2.06
CA ALA A 39 4.73 -6.52 -2.13
C ALA A 39 5.83 -6.75 -1.09
N ILE A 40 6.69 -5.76 -0.84
CA ILE A 40 7.73 -5.83 0.21
C ILE A 40 7.07 -5.94 1.59
N ILE A 41 6.04 -5.14 1.90
CA ILE A 41 5.33 -5.24 3.19
C ILE A 41 4.68 -6.62 3.33
N ALA A 42 4.02 -7.14 2.28
CA ALA A 42 3.43 -8.46 2.28
C ALA A 42 4.49 -9.55 2.55
N ALA A 43 5.67 -9.45 1.91
CA ALA A 43 6.78 -10.38 2.14
C ALA A 43 7.27 -10.37 3.59
N GLY A 44 7.37 -9.20 4.22
CA GLY A 44 7.73 -9.09 5.65
C GLY A 44 6.70 -9.77 6.55
N PHE A 45 5.41 -9.57 6.28
CA PHE A 45 4.35 -10.24 7.01
C PHE A 45 4.36 -11.77 6.81
N ILE A 46 4.43 -12.22 5.55
CA ILE A 46 4.45 -13.65 5.17
C ILE A 46 5.66 -14.35 5.80
N PHE A 47 6.83 -13.71 5.77
CA PHE A 47 8.05 -14.24 6.39
C PHE A 47 7.83 -14.52 7.88
N CYS A 48 7.23 -13.57 8.60
CA CYS A 48 6.90 -13.76 10.01
C CYS A 48 5.86 -14.87 10.22
N ALA A 49 4.81 -14.92 9.40
CA ALA A 49 3.75 -15.93 9.46
C ALA A 49 4.28 -17.36 9.23
N ILE A 50 5.22 -17.55 8.30
CA ILE A 50 5.85 -18.85 8.03
C ILE A 50 6.73 -19.30 9.20
N VAL A 51 7.51 -18.38 9.79
CA VAL A 51 8.46 -18.73 10.85
C VAL A 51 7.77 -19.04 12.18
N TYR A 52 6.77 -18.23 12.55
CA TYR A 52 6.04 -18.40 13.80
C TYR A 52 4.88 -19.38 13.69
N GLY A 53 4.38 -19.63 12.48
CA GLY A 53 3.10 -20.27 12.24
C GLY A 53 1.98 -19.22 12.21
N PHE A 54 0.96 -19.45 11.38
CA PHE A 54 -0.12 -18.48 11.16
C PHE A 54 -0.89 -18.12 12.44
N GLU A 55 -1.11 -19.07 13.34
CA GLU A 55 -1.82 -18.80 14.61
C GLU A 55 -0.97 -18.02 15.64
N ASN A 56 0.36 -18.13 15.55
CA ASN A 56 1.29 -17.62 16.55
C ASN A 56 2.11 -16.42 16.04
N THR A 57 1.78 -15.87 14.88
CA THR A 57 2.47 -14.69 14.36
C THR A 57 2.25 -13.48 15.27
N PRO A 58 3.29 -12.67 15.52
CA PRO A 58 3.14 -11.42 16.27
C PRO A 58 2.28 -10.39 15.51
N PHE A 59 2.16 -10.51 14.19
CA PHE A 59 1.30 -9.65 13.37
C PHE A 59 -0.12 -10.24 13.28
N LYS A 60 -1.03 -9.76 14.13
CA LYS A 60 -2.43 -10.21 14.11
C LYS A 60 -3.27 -9.43 13.12
N PHE A 61 -3.30 -9.88 11.86
CA PHE A 61 -4.25 -9.36 10.88
C PHE A 61 -5.55 -10.15 10.93
N THR A 62 -6.62 -9.51 11.38
CA THR A 62 -7.96 -10.11 11.29
C THR A 62 -8.47 -10.01 9.86
N HIS A 63 -9.28 -10.99 9.42
CA HIS A 63 -9.94 -10.95 8.11
C HIS A 63 -10.68 -9.62 7.88
N ARG A 64 -11.38 -9.12 8.92
CA ARG A 64 -12.09 -7.84 8.86
C ARG A 64 -11.14 -6.66 8.61
N PHE A 65 -9.98 -6.64 9.28
CA PHE A 65 -8.99 -5.59 9.09
C PHE A 65 -8.42 -5.61 7.67
N MET A 66 -8.05 -6.79 7.15
CA MET A 66 -7.53 -6.94 5.80
C MET A 66 -8.56 -6.50 4.75
N ALA A 67 -9.81 -7.00 4.84
CA ALA A 67 -10.89 -6.59 3.94
C ALA A 67 -11.18 -5.08 4.00
N THR A 68 -11.05 -4.47 5.17
CA THR A 68 -11.20 -3.01 5.34
C THR A 68 -10.08 -2.25 4.63
N LEU A 69 -8.81 -2.64 4.83
CA LEU A 69 -7.68 -2.02 4.13
C LEU A 69 -7.80 -2.16 2.61
N GLU A 70 -8.20 -3.34 2.15
CA GLU A 70 -8.42 -3.62 0.73
C GLU A 70 -9.50 -2.71 0.13
N SER A 71 -10.61 -2.56 0.85
CA SER A 71 -11.73 -1.70 0.45
C SER A 71 -11.33 -0.23 0.44
N ILE A 72 -10.58 0.24 1.44
CA ILE A 72 -10.06 1.62 1.50
C ILE A 72 -9.16 1.90 0.30
N GLY A 73 -8.24 0.98 -0.02
CA GLY A 73 -7.35 1.12 -1.17
C GLY A 73 -8.12 1.24 -2.49
N ALA A 74 -9.10 0.36 -2.71
CA ALA A 74 -9.91 0.35 -3.93
C ALA A 74 -10.82 1.59 -4.04
N ILE A 75 -11.56 1.91 -2.97
CA ILE A 75 -12.49 3.04 -2.94
C ILE A 75 -11.71 4.35 -3.08
N GLY A 76 -10.61 4.53 -2.36
CA GLY A 76 -9.78 5.73 -2.47
C GLY A 76 -9.24 5.95 -3.87
N TYR A 77 -8.81 4.88 -4.56
CA TYR A 77 -8.31 4.97 -5.94
C TYR A 77 -9.41 5.44 -6.89
N ILE A 78 -10.62 4.86 -6.76
CA ILE A 78 -11.79 5.24 -7.56
C ILE A 78 -12.20 6.69 -7.25
N LEU A 79 -12.24 7.10 -5.98
CA LEU A 79 -12.62 8.46 -5.59
C LEU A 79 -11.68 9.51 -6.15
N LEU A 80 -10.37 9.28 -6.12
CA LEU A 80 -9.39 10.18 -6.75
C LEU A 80 -9.57 10.23 -8.27
N GLY A 81 -9.85 9.08 -8.90
CA GLY A 81 -10.12 9.02 -10.32
C GLY A 81 -11.40 9.77 -10.72
N LEU A 82 -12.46 9.63 -9.93
CA LEU A 82 -13.72 10.35 -10.10
C LEU A 82 -13.56 11.84 -9.84
N ALA A 83 -12.75 12.26 -8.87
CA ALA A 83 -12.41 13.66 -8.66
C ALA A 83 -11.74 14.26 -9.91
N GLY A 84 -10.79 13.53 -10.53
CA GLY A 84 -10.23 13.92 -11.82
C GLY A 84 -11.30 14.06 -12.91
N LEU A 85 -12.18 13.05 -13.05
CA LEU A 85 -13.22 13.05 -14.07
C LEU A 85 -14.20 14.21 -13.92
N LEU A 86 -14.68 14.47 -12.70
CA LEU A 86 -15.68 15.51 -12.42
C LEU A 86 -15.13 16.92 -12.58
N LEU A 87 -13.84 17.12 -12.28
CA LEU A 87 -13.23 18.46 -12.28
C LEU A 87 -12.56 18.82 -13.61
N SER A 88 -11.94 17.85 -14.30
CA SER A 88 -11.21 18.11 -15.55
C SER A 88 -11.83 17.47 -16.79
N GLY A 89 -12.78 16.55 -16.63
CA GLY A 89 -13.32 15.74 -17.71
C GLY A 89 -12.53 14.45 -18.01
N TYR A 90 -11.41 14.20 -17.31
CA TYR A 90 -10.56 13.02 -17.51
C TYR A 90 -10.38 12.21 -16.23
N PHE A 91 -10.70 10.91 -16.27
CA PHE A 91 -10.50 10.01 -15.13
C PHE A 91 -9.01 9.94 -14.74
N LEU A 92 -8.72 10.00 -13.44
CA LEU A 92 -7.35 10.04 -12.88
C LEU A 92 -6.49 11.21 -13.36
N TYR A 93 -7.11 12.29 -13.82
CA TYR A 93 -6.37 13.52 -14.06
C TYR A 93 -5.65 13.99 -12.79
N ASN A 94 -4.40 14.41 -12.92
CA ASN A 94 -3.62 14.91 -11.78
C ASN A 94 -4.06 16.32 -11.40
N ILE A 95 -5.18 16.41 -10.68
CA ILE A 95 -5.82 17.64 -10.22
C ILE A 95 -4.97 18.46 -9.25
N GLY A 96 -3.89 17.90 -8.69
CA GLY A 96 -2.96 18.63 -7.81
C GLY A 96 -1.91 19.44 -8.60
N VAL A 97 -1.41 18.88 -9.71
CA VAL A 97 -0.44 19.57 -10.60
C VAL A 97 -1.14 20.39 -11.68
N ASP A 98 -2.24 19.87 -12.22
CA ASP A 98 -3.03 20.49 -13.29
C ASP A 98 -2.18 20.92 -14.51
N LEU A 99 -1.56 19.94 -15.19
CA LEU A 99 -0.69 20.14 -16.37
C LEU A 99 -1.30 20.97 -17.51
N TYR A 100 -2.63 20.99 -17.63
CA TYR A 100 -3.34 21.66 -18.72
C TYR A 100 -4.03 22.96 -18.25
N ASN A 101 -3.83 23.37 -16.99
CA ASN A 101 -4.50 24.54 -16.38
C ASN A 101 -6.02 24.52 -16.59
N LEU A 102 -6.64 23.35 -16.41
CA LEU A 102 -8.09 23.16 -16.59
C LEU A 102 -8.85 23.55 -15.32
N LEU A 103 -8.18 23.65 -14.17
CA LEU A 103 -8.79 23.88 -12.87
C LEU A 103 -8.37 25.23 -12.27
N PRO A 104 -9.21 25.83 -11.42
CA PRO A 104 -8.80 26.94 -10.56
C PRO A 104 -7.64 26.54 -9.64
N ALA A 105 -6.66 27.44 -9.45
CA ALA A 105 -5.46 27.20 -8.63
C ALA A 105 -5.77 26.78 -7.17
N SER A 106 -6.94 27.17 -6.64
CA SER A 106 -7.40 26.77 -5.31
C SER A 106 -7.67 25.28 -5.17
N ILE A 107 -7.98 24.57 -6.27
CA ILE A 107 -8.19 23.12 -6.25
C ILE A 107 -6.83 22.41 -6.28
N GLY A 108 -5.92 22.88 -7.13
CA GLY A 108 -4.55 22.38 -7.21
C GLY A 108 -3.87 22.36 -5.84
N SER A 109 -3.95 23.47 -5.10
CA SER A 109 -3.32 23.57 -3.77
C SER A 109 -3.89 22.62 -2.71
N VAL A 110 -5.14 22.15 -2.86
CA VAL A 110 -5.77 21.21 -1.92
C VAL A 110 -5.33 19.78 -2.17
N PHE A 111 -5.22 19.38 -3.44
CA PHE A 111 -4.88 18.02 -3.84
C PHE A 111 -3.40 17.79 -4.09
N ASN A 112 -2.58 18.84 -4.02
CA ASN A 112 -1.15 18.71 -4.14
C ASN A 112 -0.54 18.12 -2.86
N TYR A 113 0.19 17.03 -3.02
CA TYR A 113 0.92 16.41 -1.92
C TYR A 113 1.95 17.41 -1.34
N PRO A 114 2.05 17.53 0.00
CA PRO A 114 2.91 18.53 0.64
C PRO A 114 4.39 18.07 0.65
N ASP A 115 4.99 17.93 -0.53
CA ASP A 115 6.39 17.62 -0.74
C ASP A 115 7.12 18.75 -1.50
N ALA A 116 8.43 18.59 -1.65
CA ALA A 116 9.26 19.54 -2.39
C ALA A 116 9.12 19.44 -3.92
N VAL A 117 8.57 18.33 -4.43
CA VAL A 117 8.48 18.06 -5.87
C VAL A 117 7.08 18.33 -6.44
N HIS A 118 6.11 18.65 -5.59
CA HIS A 118 4.73 18.92 -5.94
C HIS A 118 4.13 17.82 -6.82
N ALA A 119 4.18 16.57 -6.35
CA ALA A 119 3.78 15.41 -7.14
C ALA A 119 2.25 15.30 -7.38
N GLY A 120 1.45 16.23 -6.87
CA GLY A 120 0.00 16.21 -7.02
C GLY A 120 -0.61 15.00 -6.31
N ILE A 121 -1.45 14.24 -7.02
CA ILE A 121 -2.15 13.10 -6.42
C ILE A 121 -1.34 11.78 -6.41
N ILE A 122 -0.17 11.73 -7.05
CA ILE A 122 0.61 10.50 -7.26
C ILE A 122 0.98 9.79 -5.95
N PRO A 123 1.46 10.48 -4.89
CA PRO A 123 1.80 9.81 -3.63
C PRO A 123 0.57 9.19 -2.94
N TYR A 124 -0.60 9.81 -3.03
CA TYR A 124 -1.85 9.21 -2.52
C TYR A 124 -2.20 7.92 -3.28
N LEU A 125 -2.06 7.93 -4.61
CA LEU A 125 -2.28 6.73 -5.42
C LEU A 125 -1.31 5.60 -5.04
N ASN A 126 -0.03 5.92 -4.81
CA ASN A 126 0.96 4.95 -4.35
C ASN A 126 0.55 4.29 -3.03
N ILE A 127 0.07 5.08 -2.06
CA ILE A 127 -0.40 4.55 -0.76
C ILE A 127 -1.60 3.61 -0.97
N LEU A 128 -2.61 4.04 -1.73
CA LEU A 128 -3.83 3.27 -1.97
C LEU A 128 -3.56 1.95 -2.70
N ILE A 129 -2.71 1.98 -3.73
CA ILE A 129 -2.26 0.79 -4.44
C ILE A 129 -1.44 -0.11 -3.51
N GLY A 130 -0.55 0.46 -2.69
CA GLY A 130 0.26 -0.29 -1.73
C GLY A 130 -0.57 -1.07 -0.72
N LEU A 131 -1.63 -0.45 -0.19
CA LEU A 131 -2.60 -1.14 0.69
C LEU A 131 -3.30 -2.29 -0.03
N LYS A 132 -3.75 -2.06 -1.27
CA LYS A 132 -4.44 -3.08 -2.07
C LYS A 132 -3.53 -4.28 -2.38
N VAL A 133 -2.27 -4.05 -2.72
CA VAL A 133 -1.29 -5.09 -3.04
C VAL A 133 -0.85 -5.85 -1.78
N LEU A 134 -0.61 -5.14 -0.67
CA LEU A 134 -0.32 -5.76 0.62
C LEU A 134 -1.37 -6.81 0.99
N VAL A 135 -2.65 -6.41 0.94
CA VAL A 135 -3.74 -7.32 1.31
C VAL A 135 -3.87 -8.45 0.30
N GLY A 136 -3.87 -8.15 -1.00
CA GLY A 136 -4.05 -9.17 -2.03
C GLY A 136 -3.01 -10.29 -1.95
N LEU A 137 -1.73 -9.95 -1.85
CA LEU A 137 -0.64 -10.94 -1.75
C LEU A 137 -0.68 -11.71 -0.42
N SER A 138 -0.92 -11.00 0.69
CA SER A 138 -0.98 -11.65 2.00
C SER A 138 -2.18 -12.60 2.09
N ALA A 139 -3.35 -12.21 1.59
CA ALA A 139 -4.56 -13.03 1.61
C ALA A 139 -4.38 -14.31 0.81
N VAL A 140 -3.80 -14.25 -0.40
CA VAL A 140 -3.52 -15.45 -1.20
C VAL A 140 -2.66 -16.44 -0.41
N VAL A 141 -1.56 -15.97 0.19
CA VAL A 141 -0.67 -16.84 0.96
C VAL A 141 -1.34 -17.38 2.22
N ILE A 142 -2.10 -16.56 2.95
CA ILE A 142 -2.87 -17.01 4.12
C ILE A 142 -3.84 -18.11 3.71
N THR A 143 -4.61 -17.94 2.64
CA THR A 143 -5.55 -18.95 2.14
C THR A 143 -4.84 -20.26 1.83
N PHE A 144 -3.65 -20.23 1.22
CA PHE A 144 -2.86 -21.44 0.99
C PHE A 144 -2.32 -22.08 2.28
N LEU A 145 -1.97 -21.28 3.28
CA LEU A 145 -1.52 -21.78 4.58
C LEU A 145 -2.68 -22.38 5.40
N GLU A 146 -3.88 -21.82 5.27
CA GLU A 146 -5.12 -22.32 5.89
C GLU A 146 -5.63 -23.59 5.20
N PHE A 147 -5.35 -23.77 3.90
CA PHE A 147 -5.73 -24.98 3.15
C PHE A 147 -5.05 -26.27 3.62
N LYS A 148 -4.29 -26.23 4.72
CA LYS A 148 -3.68 -27.41 5.33
C LYS A 148 -4.70 -28.11 6.24
N GLY A 149 -5.56 -28.86 5.58
CA GLY A 149 -6.58 -29.71 6.19
C GLY A 149 -6.93 -30.94 5.35
N GLU A 150 -5.99 -31.45 4.56
CA GLU A 150 -5.84 -32.88 4.17
C GLU A 150 -4.34 -33.21 4.07
#